data_AF-A0A6B3I6V0-F1
#
_entry.id   AF-A0A6B3I6V0-F1
#
_cell.length_a   1.000
_cell.length_b   1.000
_cell.length_c   1.000
_cell.angle_alpha   90.00
_cell.angle_beta   90.00
_cell.angle_gamma   90.00
#
_symmetry.space_group_name_H-M   'P 1'
#
loop_
_entity.id
_entity.type
_entity.pdbx_description
1 polymer ?
#
loop_
_entity_poly.entity_id
_entity_poly.type
_entity_poly.pdbx_seq_one_letter_code
_entity_poly.pdbx_strand_id
1 'polypeptide(L)' 'TVGAYTTSAEVERAIEDVCLDESAQLSLNLTGGVYVNQTAAFSDFHGSGGNPAANAALCDAAFVANRFRVVEVRRQA' A
#
# COMPACT_ATOMS: atom_id res chain seq x y z
N THR A 1 -9.10 -3.16 0.97
CA THR A 1 -8.95 -3.36 -0.48
C THR A 1 -10.20 -2.93 -1.18
N VAL A 2 -10.07 -2.26 -2.33
CA VAL A 2 -11.16 -1.90 -3.23
C VAL A 2 -11.05 -2.76 -4.49
N GLY A 3 -12.15 -3.39 -4.90
CA GLY A 3 -12.25 -4.11 -6.17
C GLY A 3 -13.27 -3.40 -7.05
N ALA A 4 -12.92 -3.14 -8.31
CA ALA A 4 -13.81 -2.46 -9.25
C ALA A 4 -13.79 -3.09 -10.64
N TYR A 5 -14.92 -2.95 -11.35
CA TYR A 5 -15.13 -3.47 -12.70
C TYR A 5 -15.73 -2.38 -13.57
N THR A 6 -15.04 -2.03 -14.66
CA THR A 6 -15.47 -1.01 -15.60
C THR A 6 -14.74 -1.15 -16.94
N THR A 7 -15.41 -0.79 -18.02
CA THR A 7 -14.78 -0.56 -19.34
C THR A 7 -14.73 0.93 -19.71
N SER A 8 -15.25 1.80 -18.84
CA SER A 8 -15.19 3.26 -19.00
C SER A 8 -13.93 3.81 -18.35
N ALA A 9 -13.08 4.47 -19.15
CA ALA A 9 -11.88 5.14 -18.68
C ALA A 9 -12.19 6.31 -17.73
N GLU A 10 -13.38 6.91 -17.82
CA GLU A 10 -13.82 7.95 -16.87
C GLU A 10 -14.07 7.36 -15.49
N VAL A 11 -14.74 6.22 -15.43
CA VAL A 11 -15.04 5.53 -14.17
C VAL A 11 -13.76 4.95 -13.56
N GLU A 12 -12.84 4.42 -14.38
CA GLU A 12 -11.53 3.93 -13.91
C GLU A 12 -10.77 5.02 -13.16
N ARG A 13 -10.61 6.21 -13.78
CA ARG A 13 -9.96 7.37 -13.15
C ARG A 13 -10.66 7.82 -11.88
N ALA A 14 -12.00 7.91 -11.91
CA ALA A 14 -12.76 8.31 -10.73
C ALA A 14 -12.54 7.36 -9.54
N ILE A 15 -12.37 6.06 -9.80
CA ILE A 15 -12.10 5.06 -8.75
C ILE A 15 -10.65 5.14 -8.28
N GLU A 16 -9.70 5.38 -9.18
CA GLU A 16 -8.31 5.65 -8.81
C GLU A 16 -8.20 6.87 -7.89
N ASP A 17 -8.83 7.99 -8.24
CA ASP A 17 -8.83 9.23 -7.44
C ASP A 17 -9.36 8.97 -6.02
N VAL A 18 -10.50 8.28 -5.90
CA VAL A 18 -11.07 7.92 -4.59
C VAL A 18 -10.13 7.00 -3.80
N CYS A 19 -9.46 6.04 -4.45
CA CYS A 19 -8.52 5.14 -3.77
C CYS A 19 -7.27 5.87 -3.29
N LEU A 20 -6.81 6.90 -4.01
CA LEU A 20 -5.71 7.76 -3.60
C LEU A 20 -6.11 8.59 -2.37
N ASP A 21 -7.28 9.24 -2.40
CA ASP A 21 -7.79 10.06 -1.29
C ASP A 21 -7.99 9.22 -0.01
N GLU A 22 -8.57 8.03 -0.15
CA GLU A 22 -8.86 7.11 0.97
C GLU A 22 -7.66 6.23 1.35
N SER A 23 -6.51 6.39 0.68
CA SER A 23 -5.31 5.57 0.89
C SER A 23 -5.60 4.06 0.85
N ALA A 24 -6.40 3.61 -0.11
CA ALA A 24 -6.83 2.22 -0.25
C ALA A 24 -6.24 1.57 -1.52
N GLN A 25 -5.81 0.31 -1.41
CA GLN A 25 -5.33 -0.45 -2.58
C GLN A 25 -6.47 -0.82 -3.51
N LEU A 26 -6.27 -0.57 -4.80
CA LEU A 26 -7.23 -0.83 -5.87
C LEU A 26 -6.85 -2.08 -6.68
N SER A 27 -7.85 -2.92 -6.95
CA SER A 27 -7.80 -3.99 -7.96
C SER A 27 -8.85 -3.73 -9.03
N LEU A 28 -8.42 -3.58 -10.28
CA LEU A 28 -9.31 -3.29 -11.41
C LEU A 28 -9.48 -4.50 -12.32
N ASN A 29 -10.73 -4.79 -12.68
CA ASN A 29 -11.10 -5.72 -13.75
C ASN A 29 -10.50 -7.14 -13.59
N LEU A 30 -10.38 -7.63 -12.34
CA LEU A 30 -9.93 -8.99 -12.06
C LEU A 30 -11.01 -10.01 -12.46
N THR A 31 -10.93 -10.52 -13.69
CA THR A 31 -11.82 -11.56 -14.24
C THR A 31 -11.11 -12.91 -14.46
N GLY A 32 -9.83 -12.99 -14.11
CA GLY A 32 -8.99 -14.18 -14.21
C GLY A 32 -8.81 -14.93 -12.88
N GLY A 33 -7.68 -15.62 -12.72
CA GLY A 33 -7.38 -16.43 -11.53
C GLY A 33 -6.79 -15.66 -10.33
N VAL A 34 -6.74 -14.34 -10.41
CA VAL A 34 -6.28 -13.47 -9.31
C VAL A 34 -7.50 -12.85 -8.65
N TYR A 35 -7.54 -12.90 -7.32
CA TYR A 35 -8.66 -12.44 -6.51
C TYR A 35 -8.26 -11.26 -5.61
N VAL A 36 -9.21 -10.38 -5.30
CA VAL A 36 -9.00 -9.16 -4.51
C VAL A 36 -8.43 -9.39 -3.10
N ASN A 37 -8.59 -10.59 -2.54
CA ASN A 37 -8.08 -10.97 -1.23
C ASN A 37 -6.64 -11.50 -1.26
N GLN A 38 -6.04 -11.67 -2.44
CA GLN A 38 -4.67 -12.18 -2.58
C GLN A 38 -3.68 -11.02 -2.60
N THR A 39 -2.59 -11.18 -1.84
CA THR A 39 -1.44 -10.26 -1.84
C THR A 39 -0.15 -11.08 -1.87
N ALA A 40 0.79 -10.71 -2.72
CA ALA A 40 2.10 -11.34 -2.85
C ALA A 40 3.18 -10.54 -2.11
N ALA A 41 3.92 -11.22 -1.23
CA ALA A 41 5.10 -10.62 -0.59
C ALA A 41 6.10 -10.15 -1.66
N PHE A 42 6.86 -9.09 -1.33
CA PHE A 42 7.84 -8.44 -2.22
C PHE A 42 7.25 -7.71 -3.45
N SER A 43 5.91 -7.64 -3.56
CA SER A 43 5.21 -6.89 -4.61
C SER A 43 4.15 -5.97 -4.00
N ASP A 44 3.23 -6.55 -3.24
CA ASP A 44 2.01 -5.87 -2.84
C ASP A 44 2.12 -5.37 -1.39
N PHE A 45 1.98 -4.06 -1.19
CA PHE A 45 1.88 -3.50 0.15
C PHE A 45 0.52 -3.84 0.75
N HIS A 46 0.51 -4.57 1.86
CA HIS A 46 -0.72 -4.88 2.59
C HIS A 46 -0.99 -3.83 3.67
N GLY A 47 -2.12 -3.11 3.54
CA GLY A 47 -2.36 -1.87 4.28
C GLY A 47 -1.49 -0.71 3.76
N SER A 48 -1.97 0.52 3.92
CA SER A 48 -1.25 1.73 3.48
C SER A 48 -0.66 2.54 4.65
N GLY A 49 -1.26 2.42 5.85
CA GLY A 49 -0.98 3.33 6.95
C GLY A 49 -1.69 4.68 6.87
N GLY A 50 -2.40 4.97 5.78
CA GLY A 50 -3.01 6.28 5.49
C GLY A 50 -4.48 6.43 5.87
N ASN A 51 -5.12 5.38 6.39
CA ASN A 51 -6.53 5.39 6.78
C ASN A 51 -6.79 4.60 8.07
N PRO A 52 -8.01 4.63 8.65
CA PRO A 52 -8.30 3.97 9.93
C PRO A 52 -8.16 2.45 9.94
N ALA A 53 -8.04 1.78 8.77
CA ALA A 53 -7.97 0.33 8.70
C ALA A 53 -6.62 -0.21 9.17
N ALA A 54 -5.53 0.55 9.00
CA ALA A 54 -4.20 0.20 9.48
C ALA A 54 -3.34 1.45 9.61
N ASN A 55 -2.47 1.51 10.63
CA ASN A 55 -1.55 2.61 10.87
C ASN A 55 -0.13 2.38 10.30
N ALA A 56 0.07 1.29 9.55
CA ALA A 56 1.32 0.98 8.84
C ALA A 56 1.04 0.07 7.63
N ALA A 57 1.98 0.01 6.68
CA ALA A 57 2.00 -0.95 5.59
C ALA A 57 2.86 -2.19 5.93
N LEU A 58 2.53 -3.35 5.37
CA LEU A 58 3.29 -4.59 5.46
C LEU A 58 3.93 -4.93 4.08
N CYS A 59 5.24 -4.74 3.89
CA CYS A 59 6.11 -3.89 4.72
C CYS A 59 6.80 -2.84 3.86
N ASP A 60 7.12 -1.71 4.49
CA ASP A 60 7.91 -0.62 3.90
C ASP A 60 9.05 -0.21 4.83
N ALA A 61 9.79 0.83 4.45
CA ALA A 61 10.87 1.35 5.29
C ALA A 61 10.34 1.90 6.63
N ALA A 62 9.20 2.58 6.65
CA ALA A 62 8.62 3.17 7.86
C ALA A 62 8.24 2.10 8.89
N PHE A 63 7.82 0.92 8.43
CA PHE A 63 7.49 -0.23 9.26
C PHE A 63 8.67 -0.69 10.13
N VAL A 64 9.93 -0.49 9.69
CA VAL A 64 11.12 -1.02 10.40
C VAL A 64 12.11 0.05 10.86
N ALA A 65 12.24 1.16 10.14
CA ALA A 65 13.31 2.15 10.35
C ALA A 65 13.26 2.78 11.75
N ASN A 66 12.07 2.85 12.35
CA ASN A 66 11.90 3.49 13.66
C ASN A 66 12.11 2.54 14.86
N ARG A 67 12.43 1.26 14.62
CA ARG A 67 12.57 0.23 15.68
C ARG A 67 13.93 0.22 16.38
N PHE A 68 14.92 0.91 15.83
CA PHE A 68 16.25 1.02 16.42
C PHE A 68 16.81 2.44 16.26
N ARG A 69 17.90 2.71 16.98
CA ARG A 69 18.66 3.97 16.93
C ARG A 69 20.13 3.65 16.73
N VAL A 70 20.82 4.58 16.09
CA VAL A 70 22.28 4.53 15.92
C VAL A 70 22.87 5.70 16.68
N VAL A 71 23.90 5.43 17.50
CA VAL A 71 24.64 6.45 18.24
C VAL A 71 26.11 6.33 17.84
N GLU A 72 26.66 7.40 17.28
CA GLU A 72 28.07 7.47 16.87
C GLU A 72 28.95 7.99 18.02
N VAL A 73 30.17 7.46 18.12
CA VAL A 73 31.24 8.02 18.94
C VAL A 73 32.47 8.21 18.06
N ARG A 74 33.06 9.41 18.08
CA ARG A 74 34.30 9.75 17.35
C ARG A 74 35.39 10.27 18.28
N ARG A 75 36.65 9.99 17.97
CA ARG A 75 37.86 10.42 18.73
C ARG A 75 38.97 10.82 17.75
N GLN A 76 39.93 11.64 18.20
CA GLN A 76 41.15 11.93 17.44
C GLN A 76 42.03 10.67 17.33
N ALA A 77 42.86 10.61 16.28
CA ALA A 77 43.83 9.54 16.07
C ALA A 77 45.00 9.62 17.07
#